data_AF-Q2PQN2-F1
#
_entry.id   AF-Q2PQN2-F1
#
_cell.length_a   1.000
_cell.length_b   1.000
_cell.length_c   1.000
_cell.angle_alpha   90.00
_cell.angle_beta   90.00
_cell.angle_gamma   90.00
#
_symmetry.space_group_name_H-M   'P 1'
#
loop_
_entity.id
_entity.type
_entity.pdbx_description
1 polymer ?
#
loop_
_entity_poly.entity_id
_entity_poly.type
_entity_poly.pdbx_seq_one_letter_code
_entity_poly.pdbx_strand_id
1 'polypeptide(L)'
;MAADPNKREIFIKSVLQFLKAHQFDGLDLDWEYPAQRGGASADRVNFITLLKELQKSFAPYGYELITAVAASEYSAKISFNIPEMSKYVDYINVMTYDFVTGYDAVLGFNAPLKGQGANNVEASIKYWLNQGAPASKLVLGLAMYGHSFQLANPAQVTAGSPSIGPGKSGPYTIQPGMLGYNEICETTTNWHYEWDDRHGVPYKYKNDQWIGYDDERSIALKIDLLKSLNLAGAMLWSIEMDDFRGICGMKYPLLSPINSKLGKDINQLPSNPIQTSTVSPSLRDCPSDGLYANPKDCSRFYQCLKGVRFDFTCPPGLLYDAKNALCNWPQTVKCNVV
;
A
#
# COMPACT_ATOMS: atom_id res chain seq x y z
N MET A 1 16.02 17.97 5.48
CA MET A 1 15.23 19.01 4.76
C MET A 1 14.41 19.83 5.75
N ALA A 2 13.55 19.22 6.58
CA ALA A 2 12.62 19.93 7.47
C ALA A 2 13.25 20.86 8.52
N ALA A 3 14.47 20.61 9.01
CA ALA A 3 15.10 21.42 10.06
C ALA A 3 15.53 22.83 9.62
N ASP A 4 15.81 23.03 8.34
CA ASP A 4 16.41 24.26 7.80
C ASP A 4 15.36 25.06 7.02
N PRO A 5 15.02 26.30 7.44
CA PRO A 5 14.02 27.12 6.76
C PRO A 5 14.29 27.33 5.26
N ASN A 6 15.54 27.52 4.87
CA ASN A 6 15.89 27.73 3.47
C ASN A 6 15.65 26.45 2.65
N LYS A 7 15.95 25.28 3.24
CA LYS A 7 15.71 23.98 2.58
C LYS A 7 14.22 23.67 2.50
N ARG A 8 13.42 24.03 3.51
CA ARG A 8 11.96 23.92 3.45
C ARG A 8 11.39 24.80 2.35
N GLU A 9 11.82 26.05 2.25
CA GLU A 9 11.37 26.97 1.20
C GLU A 9 11.68 26.42 -0.20
N ILE A 10 12.89 25.91 -0.42
CA ILE A 10 13.29 25.28 -1.69
C ILE A 10 12.39 24.08 -1.99
N PHE A 11 12.16 23.20 -1.01
CA PHE A 11 11.30 22.03 -1.16
C PHE A 11 9.87 22.43 -1.53
N ILE A 12 9.26 23.36 -0.79
CA ILE A 12 7.89 23.83 -1.03
C ILE A 12 7.75 24.41 -2.45
N LYS A 13 8.72 25.25 -2.88
CA LYS A 13 8.72 25.79 -4.24
C LYS A 13 8.83 24.70 -5.31
N SER A 14 9.69 23.69 -5.09
CA SER A 14 9.82 22.57 -6.03
C SER A 14 8.54 21.73 -6.12
N VAL A 15 7.85 21.51 -4.99
CA VAL A 15 6.58 20.79 -4.96
C VAL A 15 5.51 21.57 -5.72
N LEU A 16 5.34 22.86 -5.47
CA LEU A 16 4.36 23.68 -6.20
C LEU A 16 4.58 23.64 -7.72
N GLN A 17 5.85 23.70 -8.15
CA GLN A 17 6.19 23.58 -9.56
C GLN A 17 5.85 22.19 -10.11
N PHE A 18 6.15 21.13 -9.35
CA PHE A 18 5.87 19.74 -9.72
C PHE A 18 4.35 19.48 -9.83
N LEU A 19 3.57 19.87 -8.82
CA LEU A 19 2.11 19.72 -8.82
C LEU A 19 1.50 20.40 -10.04
N LYS A 20 1.91 21.64 -10.33
CA LYS A 20 1.42 22.39 -11.49
C LYS A 20 1.84 21.75 -12.81
N ALA A 21 3.10 21.31 -12.94
CA ALA A 21 3.63 20.75 -14.17
C ALA A 21 2.98 19.40 -14.53
N HIS A 22 2.62 18.61 -13.52
CA HIS A 22 2.08 17.27 -13.68
C HIS A 22 0.57 17.18 -13.39
N GLN A 23 -0.09 18.33 -13.14
CA GLN A 23 -1.53 18.42 -12.90
C GLN A 23 -2.01 17.55 -11.73
N PHE A 24 -1.23 17.49 -10.65
CA PHE A 24 -1.66 16.86 -9.41
C PHE A 24 -2.48 17.84 -8.56
N ASP A 25 -3.47 17.30 -7.86
CA ASP A 25 -4.37 18.07 -6.99
C ASP A 25 -3.81 18.28 -5.58
N GLY A 26 -2.69 17.65 -5.22
CA GLY A 26 -2.16 17.73 -3.86
C GLY A 26 -0.89 16.91 -3.63
N LEU A 27 -0.45 16.89 -2.38
CA LEU A 27 0.72 16.13 -1.92
C LEU A 27 0.33 15.22 -0.76
N ASP A 28 0.74 13.95 -0.84
CA ASP A 28 0.85 13.06 0.32
C ASP A 28 2.28 13.08 0.86
N LEU A 29 2.43 13.42 2.13
CA LEU A 29 3.70 13.35 2.82
C LEU A 29 3.82 12.03 3.58
N ASP A 30 4.64 11.14 3.03
CA ASP A 30 4.98 9.86 3.62
C ASP A 30 6.43 9.86 4.16
N TRP A 31 6.64 10.46 5.33
CA TRP A 31 7.91 10.40 6.04
C TRP A 31 7.84 9.29 7.08
N GLU A 32 8.62 8.22 6.89
CA GLU A 32 8.73 7.09 7.83
C GLU A 32 10.03 7.06 8.66
N TYR A 33 10.03 7.45 9.93
CA TYR A 33 9.09 8.38 10.54
C TYR A 33 9.91 9.55 11.11
N PRO A 34 9.32 10.76 11.29
CA PRO A 34 10.00 11.83 11.99
C PRO A 34 10.60 11.32 13.32
N ALA A 35 11.87 11.64 13.60
CA ALA A 35 12.59 11.17 14.79
C ALA A 35 12.85 9.66 14.89
N GLN A 36 12.69 8.91 13.80
CA GLN A 36 13.00 7.47 13.72
C GLN A 36 13.86 7.16 12.49
N ARG A 37 14.44 5.95 12.43
CA ARG A 37 15.23 5.48 11.27
C ARG A 37 16.35 6.43 10.82
N GLY A 38 17.05 7.03 11.79
CA GLY A 38 18.10 8.02 11.56
C GLY A 38 17.64 9.48 11.66
N GLY A 39 16.35 9.73 11.93
CA GLY A 39 15.81 11.05 12.25
C GLY A 39 16.23 11.57 13.64
N ALA A 40 16.19 12.88 13.82
CA ALA A 40 16.49 13.55 15.09
C ALA A 40 15.21 13.80 15.89
N SER A 41 15.30 13.86 17.23
CA SER A 41 14.12 14.18 18.08
C SER A 41 13.44 15.50 17.72
N ALA A 42 14.21 16.48 17.22
CA ALA A 42 13.71 17.75 16.72
C ALA A 42 12.77 17.60 15.51
N ASP A 43 12.82 16.48 14.78
CA ASP A 43 11.99 16.24 13.61
C ASP A 43 10.49 16.18 13.94
N ARG A 44 10.12 15.79 15.17
CA ARG A 44 8.74 15.89 15.65
C ARG A 44 8.19 17.32 15.54
N VAL A 45 9.02 18.33 15.85
CA VAL A 45 8.64 19.75 15.74
C VAL A 45 8.81 20.24 14.30
N ASN A 46 9.91 19.87 13.63
CA ASN A 46 10.17 20.29 12.26
C ASN A 46 9.10 19.79 11.28
N PHE A 47 8.52 18.62 11.52
CA PHE A 47 7.42 18.08 10.74
C PHE A 47 6.19 18.98 10.80
N ILE A 48 5.83 19.47 11.99
CA ILE A 48 4.74 20.45 12.17
C ILE A 48 5.04 21.75 11.41
N THR A 49 6.27 22.26 11.53
CA THR A 49 6.68 23.48 10.82
C THR A 49 6.56 23.30 9.30
N LEU A 50 6.99 22.15 8.78
CA LEU A 50 6.86 21.81 7.36
C LEU A 50 5.39 21.74 6.91
N LEU A 51 4.53 21.04 7.64
CA LEU A 51 3.10 20.94 7.32
C LEU A 51 2.43 22.32 7.29
N LYS A 52 2.72 23.16 8.28
CA LYS A 52 2.19 24.53 8.36
C LYS A 52 2.61 25.39 7.16
N GLU A 53 3.89 25.31 6.76
CA GLU A 53 4.41 26.09 5.64
C GLU A 53 3.89 25.58 4.28
N LEU A 54 3.73 24.25 4.12
CA LEU A 54 3.10 23.64 2.95
C LEU A 54 1.63 24.06 2.83
N GLN A 55 0.83 23.87 3.87
CA GLN A 55 -0.59 24.22 3.88
C GLN A 55 -0.80 25.69 3.50
N LYS A 56 -0.01 26.59 4.09
CA LYS A 56 -0.06 28.03 3.77
C LYS A 56 0.23 28.30 2.29
N SER A 57 1.17 27.56 1.71
CA SER A 57 1.60 27.72 0.32
C SER A 57 0.62 27.07 -0.68
N PHE A 58 -0.11 26.05 -0.24
CA PHE A 58 -1.08 25.31 -1.04
C PHE A 58 -2.45 25.99 -1.09
N ALA A 59 -2.86 26.67 -0.01
CA ALA A 59 -4.18 27.29 0.12
C ALA A 59 -4.61 28.19 -1.07
N PRO A 60 -3.75 29.04 -1.67
CA PRO A 60 -4.14 29.85 -2.82
C PRO A 60 -4.48 29.06 -4.09
N TYR A 61 -4.01 27.82 -4.19
CA TYR A 61 -4.20 26.93 -5.34
C TYR A 61 -5.30 25.89 -5.08
N GLY A 62 -5.75 25.75 -3.84
CA GLY A 62 -6.69 24.69 -3.44
C GLY A 62 -6.07 23.30 -3.46
N TYR A 63 -4.74 23.18 -3.37
CA TYR A 63 -4.08 21.88 -3.32
C TYR A 63 -4.32 21.17 -1.98
N GLU A 64 -4.60 19.88 -2.03
CA GLU A 64 -4.74 19.02 -0.85
C GLU A 64 -3.38 18.70 -0.22
N LEU A 65 -3.33 18.64 1.10
CA LEU A 65 -2.18 18.15 1.85
C LEU A 65 -2.62 17.02 2.78
N ILE A 66 -2.18 15.81 2.46
CA ILE A 66 -2.43 14.61 3.27
C ILE A 66 -1.11 14.01 3.75
N THR A 67 -1.17 13.09 4.70
CA THR A 67 0.04 12.41 5.20
C THR A 67 -0.26 10.98 5.62
N ALA A 68 0.60 10.06 5.20
CA ALA A 68 0.68 8.70 5.71
C ALA A 68 1.43 8.66 7.05
N VAL A 69 0.87 7.95 8.03
CA VAL A 69 1.37 7.94 9.41
C VAL A 69 1.37 6.54 10.03
N ALA A 70 2.26 6.35 11.01
CA ALA A 70 2.38 5.09 11.73
C ALA A 70 1.09 4.71 12.48
N ALA A 71 0.69 3.44 12.39
CA ALA A 71 -0.42 2.89 13.17
C ALA A 71 -0.04 2.54 14.61
N SER A 72 1.20 2.08 14.85
CA SER A 72 1.60 1.65 16.20
C SER A 72 1.64 2.85 17.16
N GLU A 73 1.06 2.67 18.35
CA GLU A 73 1.10 3.70 19.40
C GLU A 73 2.54 4.12 19.72
N TYR A 74 3.46 3.15 19.79
CA TYR A 74 4.86 3.41 20.08
C TYR A 74 5.49 4.39 19.07
N SER A 75 5.35 4.12 17.77
CA SER A 75 5.92 4.98 16.72
C SER A 75 5.18 6.32 16.64
N ALA A 76 3.85 6.33 16.73
CA ALA A 76 3.08 7.55 16.68
C ALA A 76 3.42 8.51 17.84
N LYS A 77 3.61 7.96 19.05
CA LYS A 77 4.02 8.72 20.24
C LYS A 77 5.38 9.38 20.08
N ILE A 78 6.31 8.80 19.31
CA ILE A 78 7.62 9.40 19.05
C ILE A 78 7.50 10.51 18.00
N SER A 79 6.81 10.24 16.90
CA SER A 79 6.90 11.06 15.69
C SER A 79 5.90 12.20 15.58
N PHE A 80 4.70 12.09 16.16
CA PHE A 80 3.59 12.97 15.80
C PHE A 80 3.02 13.75 16.99
N ASN A 81 2.93 15.07 16.83
CA ASN A 81 2.05 15.90 17.65
C ASN A 81 0.66 15.93 16.98
N ILE A 82 -0.17 14.93 17.32
CA ILE A 82 -1.42 14.62 16.63
C ILE A 82 -2.41 15.80 16.59
N PRO A 83 -2.72 16.50 17.71
CA PRO A 83 -3.61 17.66 17.67
C PRO A 83 -3.07 18.81 16.81
N GLU A 84 -1.76 19.03 16.83
CA GLU A 84 -1.15 20.15 16.11
C GLU A 84 -1.07 19.86 14.60
N MET A 85 -0.66 18.65 14.19
CA MET A 85 -0.60 18.31 12.76
C MET A 85 -1.98 18.31 12.10
N SER A 86 -3.02 17.91 12.84
CA SER A 86 -4.41 17.83 12.34
C SER A 86 -4.98 19.19 11.90
N LYS A 87 -4.35 20.30 12.32
CA LYS A 87 -4.72 21.66 11.90
C LYS A 87 -4.26 21.98 10.47
N TYR A 88 -3.24 21.29 9.97
CA TYR A 88 -2.55 21.66 8.73
C TYR A 88 -2.77 20.66 7.59
N VAL A 89 -3.23 19.44 7.87
CA VAL A 89 -3.55 18.44 6.84
C VAL A 89 -5.05 18.31 6.63
N ASP A 90 -5.46 17.95 5.42
CA ASP A 90 -6.85 17.65 5.07
C ASP A 90 -7.25 16.27 5.59
N TYR A 91 -6.42 15.26 5.36
CA TYR A 91 -6.61 13.89 5.81
C TYR A 91 -5.33 13.27 6.38
N ILE A 92 -5.52 12.30 7.27
CA ILE A 92 -4.46 11.53 7.94
C ILE A 92 -4.67 10.05 7.59
N ASN A 93 -3.81 9.52 6.73
CA ASN A 93 -3.85 8.12 6.30
C ASN A 93 -3.10 7.25 7.31
N VAL A 94 -3.82 6.61 8.23
CA VAL A 94 -3.16 5.74 9.23
C VAL A 94 -2.87 4.38 8.60
N MET A 95 -1.59 4.03 8.51
CA MET A 95 -1.11 2.78 7.90
C MET A 95 -1.35 1.57 8.82
N THR A 96 -2.62 1.21 9.03
CA THR A 96 -3.08 0.14 9.95
C THR A 96 -2.84 -1.28 9.40
N TYR A 97 -1.59 -1.54 9.03
CA TYR A 97 -1.04 -2.80 8.54
C TYR A 97 0.44 -2.90 8.96
N ASP A 98 1.13 -3.95 8.54
CA ASP A 98 2.51 -4.28 8.93
C ASP A 98 2.70 -4.45 10.45
N PHE A 99 1.65 -4.89 11.16
CA PHE A 99 1.75 -5.13 12.61
C PHE A 99 2.65 -6.31 12.96
N VAL A 100 2.65 -7.35 12.12
CA VAL A 100 3.58 -8.48 12.15
C VAL A 100 3.99 -8.81 10.72
N THR A 101 5.28 -9.00 10.51
CA THR A 101 5.89 -9.22 9.20
C THR A 101 6.56 -10.59 9.12
N GLY A 102 6.86 -11.07 7.91
CA GLY A 102 7.57 -12.34 7.71
C GLY A 102 8.97 -12.43 8.37
N TYR A 103 9.49 -11.32 8.89
CA TYR A 103 10.78 -11.26 9.59
C TYR A 103 10.66 -11.44 11.10
N ASP A 104 9.44 -11.51 11.64
CA ASP A 104 9.20 -11.80 13.04
C ASP A 104 9.38 -13.29 13.37
N ALA A 105 9.83 -13.58 14.59
CA ALA A 105 10.13 -14.94 15.05
C ALA A 105 8.88 -15.82 15.28
N VAL A 106 7.68 -15.23 15.23
CA VAL A 106 6.41 -15.93 15.42
C VAL A 106 5.41 -15.50 14.36
N LEU A 107 4.49 -16.41 14.02
CA LEU A 107 3.38 -16.12 13.13
C LEU A 107 2.51 -15.01 13.70
N GLY A 108 2.06 -14.11 12.84
CA GLY A 108 1.10 -13.08 13.17
C GLY A 108 0.42 -12.52 11.93
N PHE A 109 -0.62 -11.74 12.15
CA PHE A 109 -1.41 -11.18 11.07
C PHE A 109 -0.88 -9.82 10.64
N ASN A 110 -0.90 -9.55 9.33
CA ASN A 110 -0.52 -8.26 8.76
C ASN A 110 -1.34 -7.10 9.37
N ALA A 111 -2.67 -7.24 9.32
CA ALA A 111 -3.61 -6.20 9.73
C ALA A 111 -4.79 -6.76 10.53
N PRO A 112 -4.59 -7.35 11.73
CA PRO A 112 -5.69 -7.87 12.54
C PRO A 112 -6.67 -6.75 12.89
N LEU A 113 -7.98 -6.98 12.69
CA LEU A 113 -9.03 -6.00 13.03
C LEU A 113 -8.98 -5.64 14.52
N LYS A 114 -8.83 -6.66 15.36
CA LYS A 114 -8.79 -6.59 16.82
C LYS A 114 -7.77 -7.59 17.36
N GLY A 115 -7.42 -7.48 18.64
CA GLY A 115 -6.49 -8.41 19.27
C GLY A 115 -6.14 -7.99 20.69
N GLN A 116 -5.27 -8.77 21.33
CA GLN A 116 -4.68 -8.35 22.61
C GLN A 116 -3.58 -7.31 22.34
N GLY A 117 -3.54 -6.25 23.16
CA GLY A 117 -2.53 -5.20 23.06
C GLY A 117 -2.83 -4.13 22.00
N ALA A 118 -1.80 -3.35 21.64
CA ALA A 118 -1.94 -2.15 20.80
C ALA A 118 -1.75 -2.40 19.29
N ASN A 119 -1.24 -3.56 18.89
CA ASN A 119 -0.90 -3.86 17.50
C ASN A 119 -2.09 -4.49 16.76
N ASN A 120 -3.16 -3.72 16.59
CA ASN A 120 -4.32 -4.07 15.77
C ASN A 120 -5.03 -2.81 15.30
N VAL A 121 -5.83 -2.94 14.23
CA VAL A 121 -6.51 -1.84 13.55
C VAL A 121 -7.37 -1.01 14.52
N GLU A 122 -8.21 -1.66 15.32
CA GLU A 122 -9.12 -0.99 16.25
C GLU A 122 -8.36 -0.19 17.33
N ALA A 123 -7.33 -0.78 17.94
CA ALA A 123 -6.52 -0.12 18.95
C ALA A 123 -5.76 1.09 18.37
N SER A 124 -5.17 0.95 17.19
CA SER A 124 -4.45 2.04 16.50
C SER A 124 -5.36 3.22 16.19
N ILE A 125 -6.53 3.00 15.59
CA ILE A 125 -7.46 4.09 15.28
C ILE A 125 -7.97 4.76 16.56
N LYS A 126 -8.33 3.97 17.58
CA LYS A 126 -8.75 4.52 18.88
C LYS A 126 -7.65 5.34 19.54
N TYR A 127 -6.39 4.93 19.41
CA TYR A 127 -5.25 5.72 19.90
C TYR A 127 -5.21 7.10 19.21
N TRP A 128 -5.25 7.16 17.88
CA TRP A 128 -5.22 8.42 17.13
C TRP A 128 -6.38 9.35 17.51
N LEU A 129 -7.59 8.80 17.64
CA LEU A 129 -8.76 9.55 18.12
C LEU A 129 -8.56 10.09 19.54
N ASN A 130 -8.11 9.24 20.46
CA ASN A 130 -7.86 9.61 21.86
C ASN A 130 -6.73 10.64 22.02
N GLN A 131 -5.79 10.67 21.09
CA GLN A 131 -4.73 11.69 21.05
C GLN A 131 -5.17 12.99 20.37
N GLY A 132 -6.42 13.12 19.92
CA GLY A 132 -6.99 14.37 19.42
C GLY A 132 -7.04 14.52 17.90
N ALA A 133 -6.87 13.44 17.14
CA ALA A 133 -7.16 13.46 15.71
C ALA A 133 -8.67 13.60 15.48
N PRO A 134 -9.14 14.56 14.66
CA PRO A 134 -10.56 14.62 14.29
C PRO A 134 -10.96 13.39 13.47
N ALA A 135 -12.04 12.71 13.86
CA ALA A 135 -12.55 11.56 13.11
C ALA A 135 -12.82 11.89 11.63
N SER A 136 -13.33 13.09 11.36
CA SER A 136 -13.58 13.63 10.02
C SER A 136 -12.34 13.86 9.16
N LYS A 137 -11.13 13.71 9.70
CA LYS A 137 -9.86 13.75 8.98
C LYS A 137 -9.12 12.42 8.99
N LEU A 138 -9.53 11.47 9.83
CA LEU A 138 -8.81 10.20 10.01
C LEU A 138 -9.28 9.20 8.96
N VAL A 139 -8.33 8.66 8.19
CA VAL A 139 -8.58 7.71 7.09
C VAL A 139 -7.99 6.36 7.48
N LEU A 140 -8.80 5.31 7.39
CA LEU A 140 -8.43 3.95 7.76
C LEU A 140 -7.61 3.28 6.65
N GLY A 141 -6.37 2.88 6.92
CA GLY A 141 -5.52 2.15 5.98
C GLY A 141 -5.87 0.66 5.87
N LEU A 142 -5.95 0.16 4.64
CA LEU A 142 -6.29 -1.22 4.32
C LEU A 142 -5.20 -1.83 3.43
N ALA A 143 -4.63 -2.95 3.85
CA ALA A 143 -3.66 -3.67 3.05
C ALA A 143 -4.36 -4.57 2.02
N MET A 144 -3.95 -4.44 0.76
CA MET A 144 -4.31 -5.34 -0.35
C MET A 144 -3.27 -6.46 -0.51
N TYR A 145 -2.53 -6.76 0.56
CA TYR A 145 -1.47 -7.77 0.62
C TYR A 145 -1.46 -8.45 2.01
N GLY A 146 -0.76 -9.57 2.09
CA GLY A 146 -0.52 -10.29 3.33
C GLY A 146 0.96 -10.50 3.61
N HIS A 147 1.27 -10.84 4.85
CA HIS A 147 2.60 -11.28 5.26
C HIS A 147 2.67 -12.79 5.38
N SER A 148 3.72 -13.36 4.80
CA SER A 148 3.94 -14.81 4.74
C SER A 148 5.14 -15.23 5.58
N PHE A 149 5.08 -16.45 6.11
CA PHE A 149 6.08 -17.01 7.01
C PHE A 149 6.45 -18.43 6.57
N GLN A 150 7.67 -18.83 6.90
CA GLN A 150 8.08 -20.22 6.90
C GLN A 150 7.90 -20.80 8.31
N LEU A 151 7.04 -21.81 8.43
CA LEU A 151 6.74 -22.49 9.68
C LEU A 151 7.96 -23.26 10.19
N ALA A 152 8.27 -23.12 11.48
CA ALA A 152 9.24 -24.00 12.14
C ALA A 152 8.73 -25.45 12.23
N ASN A 153 7.42 -25.62 12.40
CA ASN A 153 6.74 -26.89 12.46
C ASN A 153 5.41 -26.81 11.67
N PRO A 154 5.26 -27.57 10.57
CA PRO A 154 4.03 -27.61 9.76
C PRO A 154 2.74 -27.97 10.53
N ALA A 155 2.85 -28.56 11.72
CA ALA A 155 1.69 -28.86 12.59
C ALA A 155 1.25 -27.68 13.47
N GLN A 156 2.02 -26.59 13.53
CA GLN A 156 1.75 -25.41 14.37
C GLN A 156 1.42 -24.20 13.50
N VAL A 157 0.14 -24.04 13.16
CA VAL A 157 -0.34 -23.10 12.14
C VAL A 157 -1.12 -21.91 12.70
N THR A 158 -1.12 -21.72 14.01
CA THR A 158 -1.86 -20.64 14.68
C THR A 158 -0.95 -19.46 14.99
N ALA A 159 -1.52 -18.25 15.04
CA ALA A 159 -0.79 -17.05 15.45
C ALA A 159 -0.08 -17.26 16.81
N GLY A 160 1.16 -16.79 16.90
CA GLY A 160 2.08 -17.04 18.02
C GLY A 160 2.94 -18.30 17.87
N SER A 161 2.67 -19.17 16.89
CA SER A 161 3.54 -20.32 16.60
C SER A 161 4.91 -19.87 16.06
N PRO A 162 6.00 -20.63 16.29
CA PRO A 162 7.34 -20.23 15.84
C PRO A 162 7.49 -20.20 14.30
N SER A 163 8.16 -19.15 13.82
CA SER A 163 8.60 -18.98 12.43
C SER A 163 10.11 -19.13 12.34
N ILE A 164 10.60 -19.68 11.22
CA ILE A 164 12.05 -19.69 10.89
C ILE A 164 12.45 -18.63 9.87
N GLY A 165 11.49 -17.79 9.43
CA GLY A 165 11.77 -16.67 8.54
C GLY A 165 10.61 -16.35 7.59
N PRO A 166 10.88 -15.51 6.58
CA PRO A 166 9.86 -15.09 5.63
C PRO A 166 9.40 -16.27 4.77
N GLY A 167 8.11 -16.29 4.44
CA GLY A 167 7.57 -17.19 3.43
C GLY A 167 8.18 -16.92 2.05
N LYS A 168 8.07 -17.91 1.17
CA LYS A 168 8.60 -17.81 -0.20
C LYS A 168 7.94 -16.67 -0.96
N SER A 169 8.74 -15.96 -1.76
CA SER A 169 8.25 -14.87 -2.60
C SER A 169 7.21 -15.36 -3.61
N GLY A 170 6.23 -14.52 -3.88
CA GLY A 170 5.26 -14.73 -4.93
C GLY A 170 5.86 -14.55 -6.33
N PRO A 171 5.14 -15.01 -7.36
CA PRO A 171 5.63 -14.94 -8.73
C PRO A 171 5.59 -13.52 -9.34
N TYR A 172 4.80 -12.59 -8.79
CA TYR A 172 4.66 -11.22 -9.30
C TYR A 172 5.39 -10.20 -8.41
N THR A 173 5.20 -10.26 -7.09
CA THR A 173 5.82 -9.33 -6.13
C THR A 173 7.31 -9.61 -5.94
N ILE A 174 7.73 -10.87 -6.08
CA ILE A 174 9.13 -11.32 -5.96
C ILE A 174 9.77 -10.83 -4.64
N GLN A 175 8.97 -10.77 -3.58
CA GLN A 175 9.39 -10.32 -2.26
C GLN A 175 9.17 -11.43 -1.23
N PRO A 176 10.23 -12.01 -0.64
CA PRO A 176 10.07 -12.95 0.46
C PRO A 176 9.31 -12.30 1.62
N GLY A 177 8.35 -13.03 2.18
CA GLY A 177 7.60 -12.58 3.35
C GLY A 177 6.36 -11.74 3.04
N MET A 178 6.04 -11.47 1.77
CA MET A 178 4.89 -10.66 1.37
C MET A 178 4.27 -11.21 0.08
N LEU A 179 2.94 -11.21 0.00
CA LEU A 179 2.19 -11.52 -1.23
C LEU A 179 1.05 -10.53 -1.43
N GLY A 180 0.86 -10.05 -2.65
CA GLY A 180 -0.34 -9.29 -3.02
C GLY A 180 -1.59 -10.18 -2.98
N TYR A 181 -2.79 -9.62 -2.79
CA TYR A 181 -4.03 -10.40 -2.85
C TYR A 181 -4.18 -11.13 -4.20
N ASN A 182 -3.76 -10.51 -5.30
CA ASN A 182 -3.66 -11.12 -6.63
C ASN A 182 -2.81 -12.40 -6.65
N GLU A 183 -1.80 -12.54 -5.80
CA GLU A 183 -1.02 -13.78 -5.65
C GLU A 183 -1.71 -14.75 -4.69
N ILE A 184 -2.25 -14.23 -3.58
CA ILE A 184 -2.90 -15.04 -2.53
C ILE A 184 -4.16 -15.73 -3.06
N CYS A 185 -4.93 -15.07 -3.92
CA CYS A 185 -6.16 -15.63 -4.47
C CYS A 185 -5.88 -16.74 -5.51
N GLU A 186 -4.73 -16.71 -6.20
CA GLU A 186 -4.32 -17.78 -7.12
C GLU A 186 -3.90 -19.06 -6.39
N THR A 187 -3.57 -18.99 -5.09
CA THR A 187 -3.18 -20.17 -4.29
C THR A 187 -4.33 -21.11 -3.91
N THR A 188 -5.56 -20.84 -4.36
CA THR A 188 -6.83 -21.44 -3.90
C THR A 188 -6.97 -22.95 -4.09
N THR A 189 -6.21 -23.59 -4.98
CA THR A 189 -6.47 -25.01 -5.30
C THR A 189 -5.86 -26.02 -4.33
N ASN A 190 -4.97 -25.63 -3.40
CA ASN A 190 -4.26 -26.61 -2.53
C ASN A 190 -3.80 -26.07 -1.16
N TRP A 191 -4.24 -24.88 -0.75
CA TRP A 191 -3.93 -24.33 0.57
C TRP A 191 -5.13 -24.50 1.50
N HIS A 192 -4.86 -24.79 2.77
CA HIS A 192 -5.89 -24.73 3.80
C HIS A 192 -6.22 -23.27 4.08
N TYR A 193 -7.51 -22.96 4.12
CA TYR A 193 -8.03 -21.65 4.52
C TYR A 193 -8.61 -21.77 5.91
N GLU A 194 -8.31 -20.79 6.76
CA GLU A 194 -8.86 -20.68 8.10
C GLU A 194 -9.23 -19.23 8.41
N TRP A 195 -10.25 -19.07 9.25
CA TRP A 195 -10.69 -17.77 9.75
C TRP A 195 -10.39 -17.67 11.24
N ASP A 196 -9.63 -16.66 11.68
CA ASP A 196 -9.37 -16.44 13.10
C ASP A 196 -10.36 -15.42 13.67
N ASP A 197 -11.36 -15.90 14.43
CA ASP A 197 -12.40 -15.06 15.05
C ASP A 197 -11.86 -14.10 16.13
N ARG A 198 -10.69 -14.41 16.72
CA ARG A 198 -10.07 -13.58 17.75
C ARG A 198 -9.51 -12.31 17.12
N HIS A 199 -9.02 -12.37 15.90
CA HIS A 199 -8.40 -11.25 15.19
C HIS A 199 -9.26 -10.67 14.06
N GLY A 200 -10.27 -11.41 13.60
CA GLY A 200 -11.20 -10.96 12.55
C GLY A 200 -10.57 -10.91 11.16
N VAL A 201 -9.65 -11.84 10.87
CA VAL A 201 -8.90 -11.93 9.62
C VAL A 201 -8.68 -13.39 9.22
N PRO A 202 -8.54 -13.68 7.91
CA PRO A 202 -8.19 -15.01 7.43
C PRO A 202 -6.68 -15.28 7.49
N TYR A 203 -6.34 -16.57 7.39
CA TYR A 203 -5.02 -17.02 6.97
C TYR A 203 -5.11 -18.25 6.09
N LYS A 204 -4.04 -18.51 5.35
CA LYS A 204 -3.86 -19.75 4.60
C LYS A 204 -2.55 -20.41 4.96
N TYR A 205 -2.49 -21.73 4.86
CA TYR A 205 -1.24 -22.47 5.01
C TYR A 205 -1.15 -23.72 4.13
N LYS A 206 0.08 -24.12 3.80
CA LYS A 206 0.39 -25.35 3.07
C LYS A 206 1.84 -25.75 3.33
N ASN A 207 2.05 -27.01 3.70
CA ASN A 207 3.38 -27.53 4.06
C ASN A 207 4.02 -26.63 5.14
N ASP A 208 5.17 -26.04 4.86
CA ASP A 208 5.89 -25.13 5.73
C ASP A 208 5.58 -23.65 5.43
N GLN A 209 4.56 -23.32 4.64
CA GLN A 209 4.21 -21.95 4.27
C GLN A 209 2.91 -21.53 4.94
N TRP A 210 2.87 -20.28 5.42
CA TRP A 210 1.72 -19.66 6.08
C TRP A 210 1.58 -18.21 5.62
N ILE A 211 0.36 -17.70 5.44
CA ILE A 211 0.09 -16.29 5.08
C ILE A 211 -1.13 -15.77 5.83
N GLY A 212 -0.95 -14.67 6.55
CA GLY A 212 -2.03 -13.88 7.15
C GLY A 212 -2.31 -12.66 6.28
N TYR A 213 -3.56 -12.45 5.91
CA TYR A 213 -3.95 -11.48 4.89
C TYR A 213 -5.35 -10.92 5.13
N ASP A 214 -5.81 -10.06 4.24
CA ASP A 214 -7.20 -9.58 4.21
C ASP A 214 -7.96 -10.17 3.02
N ASP A 215 -9.19 -10.61 3.26
CA ASP A 215 -10.16 -10.98 2.24
C ASP A 215 -11.36 -10.03 2.24
N GLU A 216 -12.32 -10.27 1.36
CA GLU A 216 -13.54 -9.46 1.24
C GLU A 216 -14.31 -9.37 2.57
N ARG A 217 -14.27 -10.43 3.39
CA ARG A 217 -14.94 -10.48 4.70
C ARG A 217 -14.21 -9.61 5.72
N SER A 218 -12.89 -9.71 5.84
CA SER A 218 -12.14 -8.89 6.80
C SER A 218 -12.14 -7.41 6.42
N ILE A 219 -12.05 -7.09 5.11
CA ILE A 219 -12.23 -5.72 4.60
C ILE A 219 -13.62 -5.20 4.97
N ALA A 220 -14.68 -5.98 4.73
CA ALA A 220 -16.05 -5.61 5.08
C ALA A 220 -16.20 -5.26 6.58
N LEU A 221 -15.59 -6.04 7.47
CA LEU A 221 -15.61 -5.77 8.92
C LEU A 221 -14.84 -4.51 9.30
N LYS A 222 -13.70 -4.24 8.65
CA LYS A 222 -12.92 -3.00 8.86
C LYS A 222 -13.67 -1.76 8.41
N ILE A 223 -14.46 -1.85 7.34
CA ILE A 223 -15.34 -0.75 6.91
C ILE A 223 -16.51 -0.55 7.89
N ASP A 224 -17.02 -1.60 8.53
CA ASP A 224 -18.00 -1.44 9.60
C ASP A 224 -17.41 -0.73 10.82
N LEU A 225 -16.15 -1.03 11.18
CA LEU A 225 -15.41 -0.28 12.20
C LEU A 225 -15.27 1.20 11.82
N LEU A 226 -14.80 1.50 10.60
CA LEU A 226 -14.70 2.85 10.04
C LEU A 226 -15.99 3.63 10.24
N LYS A 227 -17.13 3.04 9.84
CA LYS A 227 -18.45 3.66 9.95
C LYS A 227 -18.87 3.88 11.40
N SER A 228 -18.66 2.89 12.27
CA SER A 228 -19.00 3.00 13.70
C SER A 228 -18.24 4.10 14.43
N LEU A 229 -17.05 4.46 13.94
CA LEU A 229 -16.20 5.52 14.49
C LEU A 229 -16.35 6.86 13.75
N ASN A 230 -17.23 6.93 12.74
CA ASN A 230 -17.43 8.12 11.89
C ASN A 230 -16.12 8.67 11.29
N LEU A 231 -15.25 7.77 10.83
CA LEU A 231 -13.99 8.15 10.19
C LEU A 231 -14.24 8.77 8.81
N ALA A 232 -13.26 9.52 8.31
CA ALA A 232 -13.34 10.26 7.06
C ALA A 232 -13.46 9.36 5.82
N GLY A 233 -12.84 8.19 5.84
CA GLY A 233 -12.78 7.29 4.69
C GLY A 233 -11.78 6.16 4.88
N ALA A 234 -11.48 5.47 3.77
CA ALA A 234 -10.52 4.38 3.71
C ALA A 234 -9.41 4.71 2.69
N MET A 235 -8.17 4.35 3.02
CA MET A 235 -7.01 4.33 2.15
C MET A 235 -6.66 2.86 1.90
N LEU A 236 -6.15 2.55 0.70
CA LEU A 236 -5.70 1.22 0.35
C LEU A 236 -4.24 1.22 -0.07
N TRP A 237 -3.51 0.20 0.36
CA TRP A 237 -2.14 -0.08 -0.08
C TRP A 237 -2.05 -1.51 -0.60
N SER A 238 -1.96 -1.76 -1.90
CA SER A 238 -2.10 -0.80 -3.00
C SER A 238 -2.99 -1.37 -4.11
N ILE A 239 -3.42 -0.50 -5.04
CA ILE A 239 -4.46 -0.82 -6.02
C ILE A 239 -4.08 -1.97 -6.95
N GLU A 240 -2.80 -2.12 -7.24
CA GLU A 240 -2.23 -3.17 -8.09
C GLU A 240 -2.04 -4.52 -7.39
N MET A 241 -2.17 -4.56 -6.06
CA MET A 241 -2.09 -5.80 -5.27
C MET A 241 -3.46 -6.45 -5.06
N ASP A 242 -4.56 -5.72 -5.28
CA ASP A 242 -5.89 -6.33 -5.43
C ASP A 242 -5.96 -7.16 -6.73
N ASP A 243 -6.96 -8.03 -6.90
CA ASP A 243 -7.16 -8.74 -8.18
C ASP A 243 -7.76 -7.81 -9.25
N PHE A 244 -6.96 -6.83 -9.69
CA PHE A 244 -7.33 -5.83 -10.69
C PHE A 244 -7.63 -6.44 -12.08
N ARG A 245 -7.21 -7.69 -12.30
CA ARG A 245 -7.44 -8.43 -13.55
C ARG A 245 -8.68 -9.31 -13.49
N GLY A 246 -9.16 -9.67 -12.31
CA GLY A 246 -10.27 -10.62 -12.13
C GLY A 246 -9.85 -12.05 -12.51
N ILE A 247 -8.61 -12.44 -12.19
CA ILE A 247 -8.11 -13.80 -12.45
C ILE A 247 -8.79 -14.80 -11.51
N CYS A 248 -9.00 -14.40 -10.26
CA CYS A 248 -9.58 -15.22 -9.20
C CYS A 248 -11.10 -15.06 -9.09
N GLY A 249 -11.69 -14.09 -9.80
CA GLY A 249 -13.12 -13.82 -9.77
C GLY A 249 -13.46 -12.46 -10.36
N MET A 250 -14.19 -11.64 -9.61
CA MET A 250 -14.51 -10.28 -10.03
C MET A 250 -13.27 -9.38 -9.98
N LYS A 251 -13.20 -8.35 -10.83
CA LYS A 251 -12.14 -7.34 -10.76
C LYS A 251 -12.27 -6.53 -9.48
N TYR A 252 -11.13 -6.25 -8.86
CA TYR A 252 -11.03 -5.48 -7.61
C TYR A 252 -11.92 -6.01 -6.47
N PRO A 253 -11.80 -7.30 -6.12
CA PRO A 253 -12.65 -7.93 -5.11
C PRO A 253 -12.50 -7.31 -3.73
N LEU A 254 -11.32 -6.78 -3.35
CA LEU A 254 -11.14 -6.11 -2.07
C LEU A 254 -11.62 -4.66 -2.08
N LEU A 255 -11.51 -3.94 -3.20
CA LEU A 255 -12.07 -2.58 -3.33
C LEU A 255 -13.60 -2.57 -3.37
N SER A 256 -14.21 -3.62 -3.93
CA SER A 256 -15.67 -3.75 -4.07
C SER A 256 -16.44 -3.57 -2.74
N PRO A 257 -16.14 -4.29 -1.64
CA PRO A 257 -16.82 -4.10 -0.36
C PRO A 257 -16.57 -2.72 0.25
N ILE A 258 -15.43 -2.08 -0.03
CA ILE A 258 -15.14 -0.69 0.40
C ILE A 258 -16.14 0.27 -0.25
N ASN A 259 -16.20 0.26 -1.59
CA ASN A 259 -17.09 1.15 -2.34
C ASN A 259 -18.55 0.93 -1.99
N SER A 260 -18.99 -0.33 -1.94
CA SER A 260 -20.36 -0.72 -1.61
C SER A 260 -20.79 -0.22 -0.22
N LYS A 261 -19.99 -0.48 0.81
CA LYS A 261 -20.33 -0.08 2.20
C LYS A 261 -20.23 1.41 2.47
N LEU A 262 -19.43 2.14 1.70
CA LEU A 262 -19.33 3.60 1.71
C LEU A 262 -20.36 4.29 0.79
N GLY A 263 -21.29 3.53 0.19
CA GLY A 263 -22.42 4.08 -0.57
C GLY A 263 -22.04 4.60 -1.96
N LYS A 264 -20.92 4.14 -2.54
CA LYS A 264 -20.56 4.42 -3.93
C LYS A 264 -21.29 3.44 -4.85
N ASP A 265 -21.95 3.96 -5.88
CA ASP A 265 -22.62 3.13 -6.88
C ASP A 265 -21.57 2.45 -7.78
N ILE A 266 -21.34 1.17 -7.52
CA ILE A 266 -20.40 0.33 -8.29
C ILE A 266 -20.85 0.11 -9.74
N ASN A 267 -22.11 0.39 -10.08
CA ASN A 267 -22.64 0.30 -11.45
C ASN A 267 -22.49 1.62 -12.24
N GLN A 268 -22.08 2.72 -11.60
CA GLN A 268 -21.86 4.03 -12.24
C GLN A 268 -20.39 4.34 -12.51
N LEU A 269 -19.47 3.43 -12.19
CA LEU A 269 -18.08 3.56 -12.63
C LEU A 269 -18.06 3.60 -14.17
N PRO A 270 -17.36 4.56 -14.80
CA PRO A 270 -17.36 4.69 -16.25
C PRO A 270 -16.97 3.35 -16.88
N SER A 271 -17.94 2.71 -17.52
CA SER A 271 -17.81 1.45 -18.22
C SER A 271 -16.98 1.59 -19.50
N ASN A 272 -16.42 2.76 -19.78
CA ASN A 272 -15.48 2.94 -20.87
C ASN A 272 -14.21 2.18 -20.47
N PRO A 273 -13.92 1.03 -21.11
CA PRO A 273 -12.57 0.55 -21.06
C PRO A 273 -11.76 1.68 -21.69
N ILE A 274 -10.82 2.28 -20.95
CA ILE A 274 -9.62 2.73 -21.64
C ILE A 274 -9.20 1.49 -22.41
N GLN A 275 -9.20 1.57 -23.74
CA GLN A 275 -8.66 0.52 -24.60
C GLN A 275 -7.18 0.42 -24.27
N THR A 276 -6.84 -0.22 -23.16
CA THR A 276 -5.58 -0.92 -23.02
C THR A 276 -5.70 -2.02 -24.03
N SER A 277 -4.94 -1.89 -25.11
CA SER A 277 -4.75 -2.94 -26.10
C SER A 277 -4.26 -4.18 -25.35
N THR A 278 -5.18 -5.03 -24.93
CA THR A 278 -4.91 -6.36 -24.40
C THR A 278 -4.43 -7.17 -25.58
N VAL A 279 -3.13 -7.09 -25.85
CA VAL A 279 -2.46 -8.05 -26.71
C VAL A 279 -2.66 -9.39 -26.03
N SER A 280 -3.40 -10.28 -26.68
CA SER A 280 -3.57 -11.66 -26.26
C SER A 280 -2.19 -12.27 -25.97
N PRO A 281 -2.02 -13.10 -24.93
CA PRO A 281 -0.73 -13.67 -24.60
C PRO A 281 -0.23 -14.47 -25.82
N SER A 282 0.75 -13.95 -26.54
CA SER A 282 1.42 -14.69 -27.60
C SER A 282 2.32 -15.69 -26.91
N LEU A 283 2.00 -16.98 -27.10
CA LEU A 283 2.95 -18.04 -26.76
C LEU A 283 4.17 -17.85 -27.66
N ARG A 284 5.35 -17.71 -27.05
CA ARG A 284 6.71 -17.63 -27.63
C ARG A 284 7.25 -16.21 -27.77
N ASP A 285 7.85 -15.70 -26.69
CA ASP A 285 9.09 -14.90 -26.69
C ASP A 285 9.46 -14.56 -25.25
N CYS A 286 9.61 -15.59 -24.40
CA CYS A 286 10.07 -15.43 -23.02
C CYS A 286 11.42 -16.10 -22.82
N PRO A 287 12.52 -15.34 -22.66
CA PRO A 287 13.85 -15.90 -22.42
C PRO A 287 13.92 -16.60 -21.05
N SER A 288 13.47 -15.91 -19.99
CA SER A 288 13.33 -16.41 -18.62
C SER A 288 12.31 -15.55 -17.88
N ASP A 289 12.03 -15.87 -16.62
CA ASP A 289 11.19 -15.01 -15.78
C ASP A 289 11.90 -13.67 -15.52
N GLY A 290 11.20 -12.56 -15.71
CA GLY A 290 11.75 -11.22 -15.57
C GLY A 290 11.03 -10.14 -16.38
N LEU A 291 11.47 -8.89 -16.22
CA LEU A 291 10.99 -7.74 -17.01
C LEU A 291 11.99 -7.40 -18.12
N TYR A 292 11.48 -7.15 -19.32
CA TYR A 292 12.27 -6.94 -20.52
C TYR A 292 11.78 -5.73 -21.30
N ALA A 293 12.72 -4.93 -21.83
CA ALA A 293 12.39 -3.87 -22.77
C ALA A 293 11.80 -4.46 -24.05
N ASN A 294 10.77 -3.82 -24.61
CA ASN A 294 10.28 -4.22 -25.92
C ASN A 294 11.32 -3.82 -27.00
N PRO A 295 11.77 -4.77 -27.85
CA PRO A 295 12.83 -4.50 -28.82
C PRO A 295 12.43 -3.52 -29.94
N LYS A 296 11.12 -3.27 -30.12
CA LYS A 296 10.57 -2.44 -31.19
C LYS A 296 9.99 -1.11 -30.72
N ASP A 297 9.78 -0.95 -29.40
CA ASP A 297 9.11 0.22 -28.85
C ASP A 297 9.60 0.50 -27.42
N CYS A 298 10.41 1.54 -27.23
CA CYS A 298 10.93 1.92 -25.92
C CYS A 298 9.87 2.41 -24.94
N SER A 299 8.67 2.76 -25.39
CA SER A 299 7.55 3.05 -24.50
C SER A 299 6.89 1.79 -23.96
N ARG A 300 7.34 0.61 -24.38
CA ARG A 300 6.77 -0.68 -24.02
C ARG A 300 7.81 -1.59 -23.38
N PHE A 301 7.30 -2.45 -22.52
CA PHE A 301 8.05 -3.52 -21.88
C PHE A 301 7.16 -4.74 -21.74
N TYR A 302 7.75 -5.89 -21.46
CA TYR A 302 7.00 -7.09 -21.20
C TYR A 302 7.57 -7.83 -19.99
N GLN A 303 6.69 -8.40 -19.20
CA GLN A 303 7.05 -9.34 -18.14
C GLN A 303 6.90 -10.76 -18.68
N CYS A 304 7.91 -11.58 -18.45
CA CYS A 304 7.82 -13.00 -18.64
C CYS A 304 7.68 -13.68 -17.30
N LEU A 305 6.72 -14.58 -17.20
CA LEU A 305 6.49 -15.35 -16.00
C LEU A 305 5.97 -16.74 -16.36
N LYS A 306 6.70 -17.78 -15.97
CA LYS A 306 6.38 -19.19 -16.26
C LYS A 306 6.12 -19.43 -17.75
N GLY A 307 6.88 -18.73 -18.61
CA GLY A 307 6.76 -18.81 -20.06
C GLY A 307 5.57 -18.02 -20.66
N VAL A 308 4.81 -17.29 -19.84
CA VAL A 308 3.73 -16.40 -20.29
C VAL A 308 4.25 -14.98 -20.39
N ARG A 309 4.03 -14.33 -21.54
CA ARG A 309 4.38 -12.94 -21.80
C ARG A 309 3.20 -12.02 -21.47
N PHE A 310 3.48 -10.97 -20.71
CA PHE A 310 2.55 -9.89 -20.40
C PHE A 310 3.14 -8.58 -20.92
N ASP A 311 2.50 -7.97 -21.92
CA ASP A 311 2.94 -6.70 -22.49
C ASP A 311 2.35 -5.51 -21.73
N PHE A 312 3.18 -4.49 -21.53
CA PHE A 312 2.84 -3.25 -20.85
C PHE A 312 3.29 -2.05 -21.69
N THR A 313 2.60 -0.94 -21.48
CA THR A 313 2.96 0.37 -22.03
C THR A 313 3.22 1.30 -20.87
N CYS A 314 4.35 2.00 -20.90
CA CYS A 314 4.64 3.05 -19.95
C CYS A 314 3.61 4.18 -20.02
N PRO A 315 3.42 4.95 -18.94
CA PRO A 315 2.61 6.16 -19.00
C PRO A 315 3.06 7.09 -20.15
N PRO A 316 2.14 7.86 -20.76
CA PRO A 316 2.45 8.73 -21.88
C PRO A 316 3.67 9.63 -21.60
N GLY A 317 4.65 9.61 -22.51
CA GLY A 317 5.87 10.40 -22.41
C GLY A 317 7.04 9.74 -21.65
N LEU A 318 6.84 8.55 -21.07
CA LEU A 318 7.90 7.79 -20.40
C LEU A 318 8.40 6.62 -21.26
N LEU A 319 9.66 6.23 -21.07
CA LEU A 319 10.30 5.08 -21.70
C LEU A 319 10.71 4.05 -20.64
N TYR A 320 10.71 2.78 -21.00
CA TYR A 320 11.11 1.72 -20.07
C TYR A 320 12.62 1.67 -19.86
N ASP A 321 13.04 1.86 -18.62
CA ASP A 321 14.42 1.75 -18.14
C ASP A 321 14.69 0.34 -17.63
N ALA A 322 15.23 -0.52 -18.50
CA ALA A 322 15.54 -1.91 -18.15
C ALA A 322 16.58 -2.04 -17.03
N LYS A 323 17.41 -1.01 -16.77
CA LYS A 323 18.40 -1.05 -15.69
C LYS A 323 17.73 -0.91 -14.33
N ASN A 324 16.73 -0.05 -14.24
CA ASN A 324 16.02 0.27 -12.99
C ASN A 324 14.65 -0.41 -12.90
N ALA A 325 14.27 -1.18 -13.92
CA ALA A 325 13.00 -1.88 -14.05
C ALA A 325 11.76 -0.98 -13.86
N LEU A 326 11.81 0.25 -14.39
CA LEU A 326 10.73 1.25 -14.23
C LEU A 326 10.55 2.10 -15.51
N CYS A 327 9.41 2.79 -15.62
CA CYS A 327 9.20 3.78 -16.67
C CYS A 327 9.81 5.13 -16.24
N ASN A 328 10.79 5.61 -17.01
CA ASN A 328 11.57 6.80 -16.69
C ASN A 328 11.46 7.85 -17.81
N TRP A 329 11.95 9.05 -17.55
CA TRP A 329 11.96 10.12 -18.53
C TRP A 329 12.91 9.81 -19.70
N PRO A 330 12.59 10.19 -20.95
CA PRO A 330 13.39 9.84 -22.12
C PRO A 330 14.88 10.20 -22.01
N GLN A 331 15.20 11.31 -21.33
CA GLN A 331 16.58 11.77 -21.13
C GLN A 331 17.43 10.87 -20.22
N THR A 332 16.82 9.99 -19.43
CA THR A 332 17.54 9.06 -18.55
C THR A 332 17.59 7.63 -19.10
N VAL A 333 16.88 7.35 -20.21
CA VAL A 333 16.75 6.01 -20.79
C VAL A 333 17.57 5.88 -22.08
N LYS A 334 18.36 4.82 -22.18
CA LYS A 334 19.02 4.44 -23.44
C LYS A 334 18.07 3.58 -24.28
N CYS A 335 17.36 4.23 -25.19
CA CYS A 335 16.47 3.57 -26.12
C CYS A 335 17.25 2.97 -27.31
N ASN A 336 17.37 1.65 -27.35
CA ASN A 336 18.06 0.91 -28.42
C ASN A 336 17.05 0.00 -29.15
N VAL A 337 16.06 0.59 -29.81
CA VAL A 337 15.16 -0.16 -30.71
C VAL A 337 15.92 -0.61 -31.95
N VAL A 338 15.71 -1.86 -32.36
CA VAL A 338 16.35 -2.50 -33.52
C VAL A 338 15.38 -2.60 -34.69
#